data_AF-A0A0C9XI10-F1
#
_entry.id   AF-A0A0C9XI10-F1
#
_cell.length_a   1.000
_cell.length_b   1.000
_cell.length_c   1.000
_cell.angle_alpha   90.00
_cell.angle_beta   90.00
_cell.angle_gamma   90.00
#
_symmetry.space_group_name_H-M   'P 1'
#
loop_
_entity.id
_entity.type
_entity.pdbx_description
1 polymer ?
#
loop_
_entity_poly.entity_id
_entity_poly.type
_entity_poly.pdbx_seq_one_letter_code
_entity_poly.pdbx_strand_id
1 'polypeptide(L)'
;MSLSNTDFQGAEDMKRQLIRRAQNLRRRTGRFRVLIIGRANVGKTTVLQRVCDTTEQPKFFNRKGHEIDLAELNPTAQRGEHDIENEMIFESNTAYRIHSENCIE
;
A
#
# COMPACT_ATOMS: atom_id res chain seq x y z
N MET A 1 4.88 19.01 -42.75
CA MET A 1 5.00 18.89 -41.29
C MET A 1 3.63 18.49 -40.74
N SER A 2 3.40 17.22 -40.41
CA SER A 2 2.08 16.72 -39.96
C SER A 2 2.19 15.47 -39.09
N LEU A 3 3.15 15.45 -38.17
CA LEU A 3 3.34 14.36 -37.20
C LEU A 3 2.67 14.64 -35.84
N SER A 4 2.06 15.82 -35.64
CA SER A 4 1.66 16.27 -34.29
C SER A 4 0.31 15.77 -33.79
N ASN A 5 -0.62 15.37 -34.66
CA ASN A 5 -2.00 15.05 -34.25
C ASN A 5 -2.22 13.55 -33.99
N THR A 6 -1.56 12.67 -34.75
CA THR A 6 -1.67 11.21 -34.56
C THR A 6 -0.97 10.74 -33.30
N ASP A 7 0.17 11.32 -32.95
CA ASP A 7 0.95 10.95 -31.76
C ASP A 7 0.23 11.35 -30.47
N PHE A 8 -0.41 12.53 -30.48
CA PHE A 8 -1.20 13.03 -29.35
C PHE A 8 -2.46 12.19 -29.13
N GLN A 9 -3.16 11.82 -30.20
CA GLN A 9 -4.33 10.96 -30.14
C GLN A 9 -3.96 9.55 -29.64
N GLY A 10 -2.85 8.99 -30.11
CA GLY A 10 -2.35 7.69 -29.68
C GLY A 10 -2.00 7.65 -28.18
N ALA A 11 -1.40 8.72 -27.65
CA ALA A 11 -1.10 8.83 -26.22
C ALA A 11 -2.38 8.88 -25.35
N GLU A 12 -3.39 9.63 -25.78
CA GLU A 12 -4.66 9.73 -25.06
C GLU A 12 -5.46 8.41 -25.10
N ASP A 13 -5.47 7.72 -26.24
CA ASP A 13 -6.12 6.41 -26.36
C ASP A 13 -5.42 5.35 -25.50
N MET A 14 -4.08 5.40 -25.40
CA MET A 14 -3.32 4.55 -24.50
C MET A 14 -3.66 4.82 -23.03
N LYS A 15 -3.75 6.09 -22.62
CA LYS A 15 -4.19 6.47 -21.25
C LYS A 15 -5.59 5.94 -20.97
N ARG A 16 -6.54 6.10 -21.90
CA ARG A 16 -7.91 5.58 -21.75
C ARG A 16 -7.93 4.06 -21.57
N GLN A 17 -7.11 3.33 -22.34
CA GLN A 17 -6.98 1.87 -22.18
C GLN A 17 -6.39 1.51 -20.82
N LEU A 18 -5.37 2.21 -20.34
CA LEU A 18 -4.76 1.98 -19.03
C LEU A 18 -5.76 2.21 -17.89
N ILE A 19 -6.53 3.30 -17.94
CA ILE A 19 -7.58 3.61 -16.97
C ILE A 19 -8.63 2.49 -16.93
N ARG A 20 -9.10 2.03 -18.09
CA ARG A 20 -10.07 0.93 -18.19
C ARG A 20 -9.52 -0.37 -17.60
N ARG A 21 -8.26 -0.72 -17.89
CA ARG A 21 -7.59 -1.90 -17.33
C ARG A 21 -7.49 -1.81 -15.80
N ALA A 22 -7.08 -0.65 -15.27
CA ALA A 22 -6.98 -0.43 -13.83
C ALA A 22 -8.34 -0.53 -13.13
N GLN A 23 -9.41 0.04 -13.72
CA GLN A 23 -10.77 -0.07 -13.20
C GLN A 23 -11.26 -1.52 -13.18
N ASN A 24 -11.01 -2.28 -14.25
CA ASN A 24 -11.39 -3.69 -14.31
C ASN A 24 -10.64 -4.54 -13.29
N LEU A 25 -9.34 -4.27 -13.08
CA LEU A 25 -8.56 -4.94 -12.03
C LEU A 25 -9.13 -4.62 -10.65
N ARG A 26 -9.41 -3.35 -10.35
CA ARG A 26 -10.03 -2.94 -9.07
C ARG A 26 -11.38 -3.60 -8.83
N ARG A 27 -12.21 -3.79 -9.86
CA ARG A 27 -13.51 -4.47 -9.74
C ARG A 27 -13.39 -5.97 -9.50
N ARG A 28 -12.37 -6.61 -10.06
CA ARG A 28 -12.16 -8.07 -9.96
C ARG A 28 -11.35 -8.48 -8.73
N THR A 29 -10.57 -7.55 -8.17
CA THR A 29 -9.72 -7.81 -7.01
C THR A 29 -10.37 -7.25 -5.75
N GLY A 30 -10.84 -8.14 -4.87
CA GLY A 30 -11.53 -7.71 -3.64
C GLY A 30 -10.63 -6.92 -2.68
N ARG A 31 -9.36 -7.33 -2.54
CA ARG A 31 -8.35 -6.62 -1.73
C ARG A 31 -6.97 -6.77 -2.35
N PHE A 32 -6.18 -5.70 -2.35
CA PHE A 32 -4.79 -5.72 -2.78
C PHE A 32 -3.89 -5.96 -1.56
N ARG A 33 -3.03 -6.98 -1.64
CA ARG A 33 -1.98 -7.19 -0.64
C ARG A 33 -0.69 -6.53 -1.12
N VAL A 34 -0.09 -5.71 -0.27
CA VAL A 34 1.16 -5.02 -0.55
C VAL A 34 2.17 -5.50 0.47
N LEU A 35 3.28 -6.07 -0.01
CA LEU A 35 4.41 -6.46 0.83
C LEU A 35 5.54 -5.46 0.63
N ILE A 36 6.00 -4.84 1.72
CA ILE A 36 7.14 -3.93 1.69
C ILE A 36 8.34 -4.58 2.36
N ILE A 37 9.38 -4.74 1.56
CA ILE A 37 10.67 -5.33 1.95
C ILE A 37 11.73 -4.24 1.80
N GLY A 38 12.65 -4.17 2.74
CA GLY A 38 13.77 -3.24 2.65
C GLY A 38 14.51 -3.11 3.97
N ARG A 39 15.72 -2.54 3.91
CA ARG A 39 16.55 -2.32 5.11
C ARG A 39 15.81 -1.51 6.16
N ALA A 40 16.16 -1.73 7.42
CA ALA A 40 15.64 -0.94 8.53
C ALA A 40 15.84 0.56 8.31
N ASN A 41 14.86 1.35 8.76
CA ASN A 41 14.90 2.81 8.84
C ASN A 41 15.10 3.55 7.50
N VAL A 42 14.85 2.89 6.36
CA VAL A 42 14.83 3.55 5.03
C VAL A 42 13.53 4.35 4.78
N GLY A 43 12.67 4.50 5.79
CA GLY A 43 11.41 5.23 5.68
C GLY A 43 10.25 4.42 5.06
N LYS A 44 10.25 3.09 5.19
CA LYS A 44 9.18 2.21 4.66
C LYS A 44 7.78 2.64 5.12
N THR A 45 7.64 2.92 6.41
CA THR A 45 6.37 3.39 7.00
C THR A 45 5.98 4.78 6.48
N THR A 46 6.94 5.68 6.29
CA THR A 46 6.72 7.01 5.71
C THR A 46 6.23 6.92 4.27
N VAL A 47 6.80 6.01 3.47
CA VAL A 47 6.35 5.75 2.10
C VAL A 47 4.92 5.22 2.08
N LEU A 48 4.55 4.35 3.02
CA LEU A 48 3.18 3.82 3.12
C LEU A 48 2.13 4.89 3.35
N GLN A 49 2.36 5.80 4.31
CA GLN A 49 1.45 6.93 4.58
C GLN A 49 1.24 7.78 3.32
N ARG A 50 2.34 8.03 2.58
CA ARG A 50 2.28 8.80 1.33
C ARG A 50 1.53 8.08 0.21
N VAL A 51 1.75 6.77 0.06
CA VAL A 51 1.09 5.94 -0.97
C VAL A 51 -0.41 5.81 -0.71
N CYS A 52 -0.81 5.78 0.55
CA CYS A 52 -2.22 5.67 0.92
C CYS A 52 -2.93 7.04 0.93
N ASP A 53 -2.23 8.12 0.56
CA ASP A 53 -2.71 9.52 0.56
C ASP A 53 -3.44 9.88 1.87
N THR A 54 -2.90 9.43 2.98
CA THR A 54 -3.53 9.57 4.29
C THR A 54 -2.50 9.93 5.35
N THR A 55 -2.90 10.79 6.28
CA THR A 55 -2.14 11.10 7.49
C THR A 55 -2.66 10.31 8.69
N GLU A 56 -3.65 9.44 8.49
CA GLU A 56 -4.18 8.56 9.52
C GLU A 56 -3.12 7.54 9.96
N GLN A 57 -3.14 7.17 11.24
CA GLN A 57 -2.37 6.03 11.70
C GLN A 57 -3.06 4.75 11.26
N PRO A 58 -2.32 3.76 10.71
CA PRO A 58 -2.90 2.48 10.34
C PRO A 58 -3.28 1.70 11.59
N LYS A 59 -4.35 0.91 11.47
CA LYS A 59 -4.70 -0.13 12.45
C LYS A 59 -4.00 -1.43 12.09
N PHE A 60 -3.55 -2.15 13.12
CA PHE A 60 -2.86 -3.43 12.96
C PHE A 60 -3.82 -4.55 13.34
N PHE A 61 -3.87 -5.58 12.51
CA PHE A 61 -4.67 -6.78 12.76
C PHE A 61 -3.79 -8.01 12.72
N ASN A 62 -3.98 -8.94 13.64
CA ASN A 62 -3.29 -10.23 13.58
C ASN A 62 -3.93 -11.17 12.54
N ARG A 63 -3.31 -12.34 12.34
CA ARG A 63 -3.83 -13.43 11.47
C ARG A 63 -5.28 -13.85 11.78
N LYS A 64 -5.72 -13.66 13.02
CA LYS A 64 -7.08 -14.00 13.48
C LYS A 64 -8.08 -12.85 13.27
N GLY A 65 -7.62 -11.69 12.80
CA GLY A 65 -8.42 -10.50 12.57
C GLY A 65 -8.69 -9.67 13.83
N HIS A 66 -7.97 -9.90 14.93
CA HIS A 66 -8.07 -9.03 16.11
C HIS A 66 -7.16 -7.83 15.95
N GLU A 67 -7.68 -6.65 16.32
CA GLU A 67 -6.90 -5.41 16.38
C GLU A 67 -5.81 -5.53 17.44
N ILE A 68 -4.60 -5.10 17.08
CA ILE A 68 -3.42 -5.06 17.95
C ILE A 68 -3.19 -3.59 18.30
N ASP A 69 -3.09 -3.28 19.59
CA ASP A 69 -2.74 -1.93 20.03
C ASP A 69 -1.26 -1.64 19.74
N LEU A 70 -0.99 -0.48 19.14
CA LEU A 70 0.36 0.04 18.92
C LEU A 70 1.14 0.19 20.22
N ALA A 71 0.47 0.44 21.34
CA ALA A 71 1.11 0.49 22.66
C ALA A 71 1.66 -0.88 23.11
N GLU A 72 1.08 -1.98 22.65
CA GLU A 72 1.58 -3.34 22.88
C GLU A 72 2.75 -3.69 21.93
N LEU A 73 2.83 -3.00 20.80
CA LEU A 73 3.94 -3.08 19.85
C LEU A 73 5.10 -2.22 20.36
N ASN A 74 5.81 -2.72 21.38
CA ASN A 74 6.98 -2.05 21.96
C ASN A 74 7.95 -1.56 20.84
N PRO A 75 8.22 -0.25 20.72
CA PRO A 75 9.06 0.30 19.64
C PRO A 75 10.50 -0.25 19.67
N THR A 76 10.96 -0.69 20.83
CA THR A 76 12.27 -1.34 21.03
C THR A 76 12.25 -2.87 20.92
N ALA A 77 11.10 -3.54 21.06
CA ALA A 77 11.04 -5.01 21.05
C ALA A 77 10.98 -5.61 19.63
N GLN A 78 10.54 -4.83 18.63
CA GLN A 78 10.40 -5.30 17.25
C GLN A 78 11.59 -5.02 16.33
N ARG A 79 12.81 -4.90 16.86
CA ARG A 79 14.00 -5.06 16.00
C ARG A 79 14.14 -6.54 15.62
N GLY A 80 13.60 -6.90 14.45
CA GLY A 80 13.84 -8.21 13.84
C GLY A 80 12.76 -9.27 14.09
N GLU A 81 11.68 -8.96 14.81
CA GLU A 81 10.53 -9.88 14.94
C GLU A 81 9.51 -9.56 13.83
N HIS A 82 9.62 -10.29 12.73
CA HIS A 82 8.87 -10.06 11.49
C HIS A 82 7.67 -11.02 11.42
N ASP A 83 6.49 -10.63 11.90
CA ASP A 83 5.27 -11.34 11.51
C ASP A 83 4.66 -10.66 10.28
N ILE A 84 5.05 -11.15 9.11
CA ILE A 84 4.51 -10.74 7.81
C ILE A 84 3.00 -10.95 7.70
N GLU A 85 2.36 -11.59 8.67
CA GLU A 85 0.94 -11.87 8.61
C GLU A 85 0.10 -11.01 9.55
N ASN A 86 0.73 -10.07 10.24
CA ASN A 86 0.02 -8.91 10.72
C ASN A 86 -0.31 -8.01 9.52
N GLU A 87 -1.56 -7.55 9.46
CA GLU A 87 -2.09 -6.69 8.41
C GLU A 87 -2.20 -5.26 8.93
N MET A 88 -1.59 -4.32 8.24
CA MET A 88 -1.81 -2.89 8.40
C MET A 88 -2.94 -2.45 7.46
N ILE A 89 -3.94 -1.77 8.03
CA ILE A 89 -5.11 -1.28 7.30
C ILE A 89 -5.33 0.19 7.66
N PHE A 90 -5.49 1.04 6.64
CA PHE A 90 -5.96 2.41 6.80
C PHE A 90 -7.48 2.42 6.67
N GLU A 91 -8.19 3.02 7.63
CA GLU A 91 -9.66 3.05 7.60
C GLU A 91 -10.19 3.84 6.40
N SER A 92 -9.51 4.93 6.04
CA SER A 92 -9.74 5.67 4.80
C SER A 92 -9.59 4.84 3.52
N ASN A 93 -8.90 3.69 3.56
CA ASN A 93 -8.64 2.87 2.38
C ASN A 93 -8.49 1.38 2.70
N THR A 94 -9.62 0.72 2.98
CA THR A 94 -9.68 -0.72 3.30
C THR A 94 -9.44 -1.65 2.11
N ALA A 95 -9.26 -1.11 0.90
CA ALA A 95 -8.98 -1.90 -0.31
C ALA A 95 -7.56 -2.49 -0.30
N TYR A 96 -6.67 -1.95 0.53
CA TYR A 96 -5.29 -2.40 0.66
C TYR A 96 -5.05 -3.04 2.02
N ARG A 97 -4.34 -4.17 2.00
CA ARG A 97 -3.80 -4.86 3.17
C ARG A 97 -2.30 -4.83 3.05
N ILE A 98 -1.68 -4.11 3.97
CA ILE A 98 -0.25 -3.86 3.91
C ILE A 98 0.44 -4.77 4.90
N HIS A 99 1.46 -5.45 4.40
CA HIS A 99 2.38 -6.23 5.18
C HIS A 99 3.73 -5.53 5.08
N SER A 100 4.31 -5.17 6.21
CA SER A 100 5.64 -4.58 6.26
C SER A 100 6.52 -5.46 7.13
N GLU A 101 7.76 -5.68 6.69
CA GLU A 101 8.82 -6.00 7.63
C GLU A 101 9.00 -4.76 8.52
N ASN A 102 8.34 -4.76 9.67
CA ASN A 102 8.37 -3.63 10.58
C ASN A 102 9.83 -3.46 11.06
N CYS A 103 10.40 -2.31 10.75
CA CYS A 103 11.44 -1.73 11.58
C CYS A 103 10.73 -0.57 12.25
N ILE A 104 10.07 -0.85 13.37
CA ILE A 104 9.53 0.21 14.22
C ILE A 104 10.74 0.96 14.77
N GLU A 105 10.75 2.28 14.61
CA GLU A 105 11.62 3.19 15.38
C GLU A 105 10.91 3.60 16.67
#